data_AF-A0A932RR77-F1
#
_entry.id   AF-A0A932RR77-F1
#
_cell.length_a   1.000
_cell.length_b   1.000
_cell.length_c   1.000
_cell.angle_alpha   90.00
_cell.angle_beta   90.00
_cell.angle_gamma   90.00
#
_symmetry.space_group_name_H-M   'P 1'
#
loop_
_entity.id
_entity.type
_entity.pdbx_description
1 polymer ?
#
loop_
_entity_poly.entity_id
_entity_poly.type
_entity_poly.pdbx_seq_one_letter_code
_entity_poly.pdbx_strand_id
1 'polypeptide(L)'
;MSKSARGQGSDGPVRRVVPESVLGAATDLLGSAELELVAEATDLLPSGEQLRLVSVAVRGEPNRAASVAVDAAGVIRDRRELESRAGRPLFVGDLHLPTGPILVPREPVGIDPTVNNLTLPECATERETVTVTVPKSGAAPKADVYLLADTTGSMGPVIDAVKLGITAIVSDPSLAFYDVAWGAGNYKDFPGGEFNPYPFGHQLAPTPGAAAVTAAVSTWAAFGGLDTPEGQLYALHTIATDPAIGWRPDSRRILVWFGDAPGHDPVCAAISGAAGDVTDGAERLDRAVRGVDRPCRLRSAPW
;
A
#
# COMPACT_ATOMS: atom_id res chain seq x y z
N MET A 1 39.54 31.34 29.56
CA MET A 1 38.67 31.07 28.40
C MET A 1 39.33 29.97 27.57
N SER A 2 38.92 28.71 27.78
CA SER A 2 39.54 27.54 27.14
C SER A 2 38.53 26.89 26.18
N LYS A 3 38.98 26.60 24.96
CA LYS A 3 38.26 25.81 23.96
C LYS A 3 38.05 24.39 24.47
N SER A 4 36.88 23.81 24.25
CA SER A 4 36.69 22.35 24.26
C SER A 4 35.82 21.92 23.07
N ALA A 5 36.18 20.75 22.56
CA ALA A 5 35.95 20.28 21.20
C ALA A 5 34.59 19.61 21.00
N ARG A 6 34.19 19.56 19.72
CA ARG A 6 33.10 18.76 19.17
C ARG A 6 33.25 17.29 19.53
N GLY A 7 32.17 16.69 20.02
CA GLY A 7 31.90 15.26 19.86
C GLY A 7 30.86 15.07 18.76
N GLN A 8 31.30 14.60 17.58
CA GLN A 8 30.42 14.02 16.57
C GLN A 8 29.99 12.63 17.08
N GLY A 9 28.76 12.51 17.57
CA GLY A 9 28.10 11.22 17.70
C GLY A 9 27.54 10.84 16.35
N SER A 10 28.10 9.80 15.74
CA SER A 10 27.60 9.16 14.53
C SER A 10 26.27 8.47 14.84
N ASP A 11 25.15 9.14 14.56
CA ASP A 11 23.83 8.54 14.62
C ASP A 11 23.61 7.74 13.32
N GLY A 12 24.21 6.56 13.27
CA GLY A 12 23.85 5.54 12.27
C GLY A 12 22.41 5.07 12.51
N PRO A 13 21.73 4.50 11.51
CA PRO A 13 20.38 4.00 11.71
C PRO A 13 20.38 3.00 12.85
N VAL A 14 19.63 3.32 13.93
CA VAL A 14 19.46 2.44 15.08
C VAL A 14 18.91 1.13 14.56
N ARG A 15 19.78 0.11 14.52
CA ARG A 15 19.42 -1.23 14.07
C ARG A 15 18.40 -1.76 15.08
N ARG A 16 17.12 -1.79 14.71
CA ARG A 16 16.08 -2.32 15.59
C ARG A 16 16.34 -3.80 15.79
N VAL A 17 16.50 -4.21 17.04
CA VAL A 17 16.85 -5.59 17.43
C VAL A 17 15.57 -6.39 17.57
N VAL A 18 15.57 -7.64 17.08
CA VAL A 18 14.46 -8.56 17.29
C VAL A 18 14.29 -8.81 18.79
N PRO A 19 13.09 -8.61 19.37
CA PRO A 19 12.85 -8.88 20.80
C PRO A 19 13.18 -10.33 21.17
N GLU A 20 13.82 -10.55 22.34
CA GLU A 20 14.19 -11.90 22.82
C GLU A 20 12.97 -12.83 22.93
N SER A 21 11.82 -12.28 23.32
CA SER A 21 10.54 -13.00 23.40
C SER A 21 10.09 -13.61 22.07
N VAL A 22 10.53 -13.05 20.94
CA VAL A 22 10.14 -13.45 19.58
C VAL A 22 11.23 -14.29 18.91
N LEU A 23 12.50 -14.12 19.31
CA LEU A 23 13.65 -14.72 18.64
C LEU A 23 13.55 -16.24 18.51
N GLY A 24 13.16 -16.94 19.59
CA GLY A 24 13.02 -18.40 19.59
C GLY A 24 11.98 -18.90 18.59
N ALA A 25 10.73 -18.42 18.72
CA ALA A 25 9.67 -18.85 17.81
C ALA A 25 9.88 -18.38 16.38
N ALA A 26 10.45 -17.20 16.17
CA ALA A 26 10.82 -16.75 14.83
C ALA A 26 11.94 -17.62 14.23
N THR A 27 12.90 -18.08 15.05
CA THR A 27 13.93 -19.02 14.61
C THR A 27 13.33 -20.37 14.25
N ASP A 28 12.35 -20.86 15.03
CA ASP A 28 11.66 -22.12 14.74
C ASP A 28 10.79 -22.01 13.47
N LEU A 29 10.04 -20.92 13.32
CA LEU A 29 9.19 -20.66 12.15
C LEU A 29 10.00 -20.47 10.88
N LEU A 30 11.11 -19.72 10.97
CA LEU A 30 11.90 -19.36 9.80
C LEU A 30 13.03 -20.35 9.55
N GLY A 31 13.45 -21.16 10.52
CA GLY A 31 14.61 -22.05 10.40
C GLY A 31 15.94 -21.31 10.27
N SER A 32 16.08 -20.12 10.86
CA SER A 32 17.30 -19.30 10.81
C SER A 32 17.41 -18.42 12.05
N ALA A 33 18.63 -18.26 12.56
CA ALA A 33 18.95 -17.34 13.66
C ALA A 33 19.38 -15.95 13.16
N GLU A 34 19.65 -15.79 11.86
CA GLU A 34 20.03 -14.50 11.28
C GLU A 34 18.79 -13.67 10.96
N LEU A 35 18.11 -13.18 12.00
CA LEU A 35 16.86 -12.45 11.86
C LEU A 35 17.07 -10.94 11.93
N GLU A 36 16.20 -10.20 11.26
CA GLU A 36 16.07 -8.76 11.40
C GLU A 36 14.61 -8.34 11.56
N LEU A 37 14.40 -7.30 12.37
CA LEU A 37 13.08 -6.75 12.61
C LEU A 37 12.63 -5.96 11.37
N VAL A 38 11.47 -6.29 10.85
CA VAL A 38 10.86 -5.65 9.67
C VAL A 38 9.85 -4.60 10.11
N ALA A 39 8.90 -4.98 10.97
CA ALA A 39 7.83 -4.11 11.43
C ALA A 39 7.35 -4.49 12.83
N GLU A 40 6.72 -3.52 13.51
CA GLU A 40 5.98 -3.76 14.75
C GLU A 40 4.66 -3.00 14.70
N ALA A 41 3.58 -3.66 15.14
CA ALA A 41 2.28 -3.04 15.36
C ALA A 41 1.81 -3.32 16.80
N THR A 42 0.95 -2.45 17.34
CA THR A 42 0.37 -2.59 18.69
C THR A 42 -1.15 -2.57 18.61
N ASP A 43 -1.81 -3.31 19.49
CA ASP A 43 -3.26 -3.23 19.67
C ASP A 43 -3.67 -3.53 21.12
N LEU A 44 -4.94 -3.38 21.47
CA LEU A 44 -5.51 -3.58 22.80
C LEU A 44 -6.67 -4.58 22.78
N LEU A 45 -6.65 -5.52 23.72
CA LEU A 45 -7.85 -6.32 24.03
C LEU A 45 -8.90 -5.47 24.77
N PRO A 46 -10.18 -5.88 24.78
CA PRO A 46 -11.23 -5.22 25.57
C PRO A 46 -10.91 -5.11 27.07
N SER A 47 -10.06 -5.99 27.59
CA SER A 47 -9.54 -5.94 28.96
C SER A 47 -8.55 -4.79 29.23
N GLY A 48 -8.09 -4.09 28.19
CA GLY A 48 -7.01 -3.11 28.25
C GLY A 48 -5.60 -3.72 28.16
N GLU A 49 -5.49 -5.03 27.95
CA GLU A 49 -4.21 -5.71 27.74
C GLU A 49 -3.58 -5.30 26.39
N GLN A 50 -2.34 -4.84 26.42
CA GLN A 50 -1.59 -4.46 25.22
C GLN A 50 -0.98 -5.69 24.53
N LEU A 51 -1.17 -5.74 23.22
CA LEU A 51 -0.62 -6.74 22.33
C LEU A 51 0.35 -6.09 21.35
N ARG A 52 1.34 -6.85 20.89
CA ARG A 52 2.23 -6.46 19.79
C ARG A 52 2.25 -7.53 18.71
N LEU A 53 2.27 -7.11 17.46
CA LEU A 53 2.60 -7.96 16.33
C LEU A 53 4.02 -7.60 15.89
N VAL A 54 4.94 -8.56 15.96
CA VAL A 54 6.34 -8.37 15.61
C VAL A 54 6.63 -9.15 14.34
N SER A 55 6.99 -8.44 13.27
CA SER A 55 7.32 -9.02 11.97
C SER A 55 8.84 -9.05 11.79
N VAL A 56 9.37 -10.22 11.44
CA VAL A 56 10.81 -10.47 11.27
C VAL A 56 11.07 -11.17 9.95
N ALA A 57 12.25 -10.94 9.37
CA ALA A 57 12.73 -11.62 8.16
C ALA A 57 14.14 -12.16 8.36
N VAL A 58 14.50 -13.19 7.59
CA VAL A 58 15.89 -13.66 7.51
C VAL A 58 16.72 -12.60 6.78
N ARG A 59 17.87 -12.24 7.35
CA ARG A 59 18.77 -11.22 6.82
C ARG A 59 19.15 -11.54 5.36
N GLY A 60 18.86 -10.61 4.45
CA GLY A 60 19.16 -10.78 3.02
C GLY A 60 18.23 -11.76 2.28
N GLU A 61 17.17 -12.21 2.96
CA GLU A 61 16.07 -13.02 2.43
C GLU A 61 14.74 -12.39 2.91
N PRO A 62 14.38 -11.17 2.45
CA PRO A 62 13.22 -10.42 2.96
C PRO A 62 11.89 -11.19 2.83
N ASN A 63 11.82 -12.14 1.89
CA ASN A 63 10.65 -12.97 1.63
C ASN A 63 10.54 -14.20 2.55
N ARG A 64 11.58 -14.50 3.33
CA ARG A 64 11.55 -15.51 4.39
C ARG A 64 11.25 -14.80 5.70
N ALA A 65 9.98 -14.41 5.87
CA ALA A 65 9.49 -13.61 6.97
C ALA A 65 8.34 -14.26 7.73
N ALA A 66 8.18 -13.89 9.00
CA ALA A 66 7.11 -14.35 9.86
C ALA A 66 6.66 -13.22 10.78
N SER A 67 5.39 -13.26 11.19
CA SER A 67 4.82 -12.35 12.17
C SER A 67 4.35 -13.11 13.40
N VAL A 68 4.74 -12.65 14.59
CA VAL A 68 4.41 -13.29 15.86
C VAL A 68 3.67 -12.29 16.75
N ALA A 69 2.49 -12.68 17.23
CA ALA A 69 1.75 -11.90 18.21
C ALA A 69 2.27 -12.21 19.62
N VAL A 70 2.56 -11.17 20.40
CA VAL A 70 3.01 -11.27 21.79
C VAL A 70 2.15 -10.40 22.70
N ASP A 71 1.88 -10.90 23.89
CA ASP A 71 1.20 -10.13 24.93
C ASP A 71 2.14 -9.16 25.67
N ALA A 72 1.60 -8.39 26.61
CA ALA A 72 2.35 -7.42 27.40
C ALA A 72 3.46 -8.07 28.25
N ALA A 73 3.34 -9.36 28.58
CA ALA A 73 4.36 -10.13 29.29
C ALA A 73 5.44 -10.70 28.36
N GLY A 74 5.32 -10.48 27.04
CA GLY A 74 6.21 -11.04 26.03
C GLY A 74 5.95 -12.51 25.74
N VAL A 75 4.80 -13.06 26.15
CA VAL A 75 4.43 -14.44 25.83
C VAL A 75 3.79 -14.47 24.45
N ILE A 76 4.23 -15.43 23.63
CA ILE A 76 3.68 -15.64 22.30
C ILE A 76 2.26 -16.17 22.41
N ARG A 77 1.35 -15.58 21.64
CA ARG A 77 -0.06 -15.94 21.60
C ARG A 77 -0.48 -16.21 20.17
N ASP A 78 -1.41 -17.14 20.02
CA ASP A 78 -2.09 -17.35 18.76
C ASP A 78 -2.95 -16.13 18.44
N ARG A 79 -2.74 -15.53 17.26
CA ARG A 79 -3.46 -14.32 16.86
C ARG A 79 -4.96 -14.57 16.72
N ARG A 80 -5.39 -15.71 16.17
CA ARG A 80 -6.82 -16.02 16.00
C ARG A 80 -7.51 -16.21 17.34
N GLU A 81 -6.84 -16.81 18.31
CA GLU A 81 -7.37 -16.90 19.67
C GLU A 81 -7.55 -15.51 20.30
N LEU A 82 -6.57 -14.63 20.13
CA LEU A 82 -6.65 -13.24 20.61
C LEU A 82 -7.80 -12.47 19.93
N GLU A 83 -7.97 -12.61 18.62
CA GLU A 83 -9.06 -11.97 17.85
C GLU A 83 -10.44 -12.50 18.27
N SER A 84 -10.56 -13.82 18.51
CA SER A 84 -11.79 -14.43 19.03
C SER A 84 -12.14 -13.91 20.42
N ARG A 85 -11.15 -13.66 21.28
CA ARG A 85 -11.35 -13.06 22.61
C ARG A 85 -11.69 -11.57 22.52
N ALA A 86 -11.11 -10.87 21.55
CA ALA A 86 -11.36 -9.44 21.33
C ALA A 86 -12.74 -9.17 20.71
N GLY A 87 -13.31 -10.17 20.00
CA GLY A 87 -14.54 -10.00 19.24
C GLY A 87 -14.37 -9.07 18.02
N ARG A 88 -13.12 -8.81 17.62
CA ARG A 88 -12.75 -7.98 16.47
C ARG A 88 -11.38 -8.41 15.92
N PRO A 89 -11.10 -8.13 14.64
CA PRO A 89 -9.74 -8.21 14.10
C PRO A 89 -8.79 -7.32 14.91
N LEU A 90 -7.60 -7.83 15.19
CA LEU A 90 -6.54 -7.10 15.89
C LEU A 90 -5.47 -6.64 14.90
N PHE A 91 -4.78 -5.57 15.24
CA PHE A 91 -3.75 -4.90 14.41
C PHE A 91 -4.30 -4.32 13.10
N VAL A 92 -5.60 -4.03 13.08
CA VAL A 92 -6.30 -3.31 12.01
C VAL A 92 -6.74 -1.97 12.60
N GLY A 93 -6.40 -0.85 11.95
CA GLY A 93 -6.69 0.47 12.49
C GLY A 93 -8.19 0.76 12.61
N ASP A 94 -8.62 1.36 13.73
CA ASP A 94 -10.00 1.83 13.92
C ASP A 94 -10.32 2.96 12.94
N LEU A 95 -11.17 2.68 11.94
CA LEU A 95 -11.56 3.66 10.93
C LEU A 95 -12.58 4.66 11.51
N HIS A 96 -12.10 5.72 12.15
CA HIS A 96 -12.95 6.83 12.59
C HIS A 96 -13.20 7.80 11.41
N LEU A 97 -14.35 7.68 10.77
CA LEU A 97 -14.75 8.58 9.69
C LEU A 97 -15.21 9.94 10.24
N PRO A 98 -14.72 11.07 9.68
CA PRO A 98 -15.23 12.38 10.05
C PRO A 98 -16.69 12.53 9.59
N THR A 99 -17.59 12.84 10.52
CA THR A 99 -18.99 13.15 10.24
C THR A 99 -19.19 14.67 10.19
N GLY A 100 -19.48 15.22 9.01
CA GLY A 100 -19.86 16.63 8.86
C GLY A 100 -20.14 17.05 7.41
N PRO A 101 -21.13 17.92 7.15
CA PRO A 101 -21.35 18.48 5.82
C PRO A 101 -20.25 19.51 5.53
N ILE A 102 -19.56 19.33 4.41
CA ILE A 102 -18.67 20.35 3.88
C ILE A 102 -19.48 21.13 2.83
N LEU A 103 -19.41 22.45 2.84
CA LEU A 103 -20.05 23.33 1.85
C LEU A 103 -19.03 24.41 1.46
N VAL A 104 -18.61 24.46 0.21
CA VAL A 104 -17.81 25.57 -0.34
C VAL A 104 -18.23 25.88 -1.78
N PRO A 105 -18.76 27.08 -2.07
CA PRO A 105 -19.03 27.55 -3.44
C PRO A 105 -17.74 27.82 -4.24
N ARG A 106 -17.82 27.81 -5.58
CA ARG A 106 -16.68 28.03 -6.51
C ARG A 106 -16.94 29.14 -7.54
N GLU A 107 -15.92 29.98 -7.76
CA GLU A 107 -15.86 31.05 -8.77
C GLU A 107 -14.97 30.66 -9.98
N PRO A 108 -15.09 31.29 -11.17
CA PRO A 108 -14.30 31.02 -12.39
C PRO A 108 -12.95 31.79 -12.50
N VAL A 109 -11.98 31.25 -13.26
CA VAL A 109 -10.63 31.84 -13.46
C VAL A 109 -10.71 33.21 -14.14
N GLY A 110 -10.01 34.20 -13.60
CA GLY A 110 -9.91 35.56 -14.14
C GLY A 110 -8.49 35.92 -14.57
N ILE A 111 -8.33 36.60 -15.71
CA ILE A 111 -7.05 37.14 -16.20
C ILE A 111 -7.25 38.63 -16.45
N ASP A 112 -6.35 39.48 -15.95
CA ASP A 112 -6.43 40.93 -16.12
C ASP A 112 -5.03 41.56 -16.31
N PRO A 113 -4.79 42.30 -17.41
CA PRO A 113 -5.64 42.42 -18.60
C PRO A 113 -5.65 41.13 -19.45
N THR A 114 -6.75 40.90 -20.19
CA THR A 114 -6.90 39.75 -21.09
C THR A 114 -6.22 39.95 -22.45
N VAL A 115 -5.93 41.20 -22.85
CA VAL A 115 -5.31 41.55 -24.14
C VAL A 115 -4.45 42.80 -23.97
N ASN A 116 -3.19 42.73 -24.42
CA ASN A 116 -2.26 43.86 -24.39
C ASN A 116 -1.75 44.16 -25.80
N ASN A 117 -2.02 45.37 -26.28
CA ASN A 117 -1.55 45.86 -27.58
C ASN A 117 -0.56 47.01 -27.36
N LEU A 118 0.73 46.72 -27.46
CA LEU A 118 1.81 47.68 -27.25
C LEU A 118 2.45 48.09 -28.58
N THR A 119 2.72 49.39 -28.76
CA THR A 119 3.53 49.93 -29.86
C THR A 119 4.70 50.69 -29.24
N LEU A 120 5.93 50.24 -29.50
CA LEU A 120 7.15 50.80 -28.90
C LEU A 120 8.06 51.41 -29.98
N PRO A 121 8.64 52.60 -29.74
CA PRO A 121 9.68 53.17 -30.61
C PRO A 121 11.04 52.50 -30.37
N GLU A 122 12.00 52.78 -31.27
CA GLU A 122 13.34 52.20 -31.21
C GLU A 122 14.03 52.53 -29.87
N CYS A 123 14.62 51.51 -29.25
CA CYS A 123 15.28 51.55 -27.94
C CYS A 123 14.37 51.79 -26.71
N ALA A 124 13.04 51.81 -26.84
CA ALA A 124 12.14 51.89 -25.68
C ALA A 124 11.94 50.53 -25.01
N THR A 125 11.71 50.53 -23.69
CA THR A 125 11.37 49.34 -22.89
C THR A 125 10.13 49.65 -22.07
N GLU A 126 9.17 48.74 -22.08
CA GLU A 126 7.97 48.81 -21.23
C GLU A 126 7.84 47.56 -20.37
N ARG A 127 7.16 47.71 -19.23
CA ARG A 127 6.84 46.60 -18.32
C ARG A 127 5.37 46.63 -17.96
N GLU A 128 4.74 45.47 -18.06
CA GLU A 128 3.35 45.28 -17.68
C GLU A 128 3.21 44.07 -16.77
N THR A 129 2.27 44.15 -15.83
CA THR A 129 1.97 43.08 -14.90
C THR A 129 0.62 42.49 -15.28
N VAL A 130 0.62 41.24 -15.76
CA VAL A 130 -0.61 40.48 -15.99
C VAL A 130 -0.94 39.69 -14.72
N THR A 131 -2.13 39.93 -14.19
CA THR A 131 -2.63 39.24 -13.00
C THR A 131 -3.48 38.04 -13.41
N VAL A 132 -3.10 36.85 -12.98
CA VAL A 132 -3.87 35.61 -13.17
C VAL A 132 -4.48 35.19 -11.85
N THR A 133 -5.80 35.27 -11.74
CA THR A 133 -6.58 34.83 -10.59
C THR A 133 -7.12 33.44 -10.86
N VAL A 134 -6.48 32.43 -10.27
CA VAL A 134 -6.95 31.03 -10.29
C VAL A 134 -7.80 30.79 -9.03
N PRO A 135 -9.15 30.80 -9.11
CA PRO A 135 -9.97 30.29 -8.03
C PRO A 135 -9.69 28.80 -7.86
N LYS A 136 -9.91 28.30 -6.65
CA LYS A 136 -9.89 26.87 -6.32
C LYS A 136 -10.81 26.13 -7.32
N SER A 137 -10.23 25.52 -8.36
CA SER A 137 -10.85 25.14 -9.65
C SER A 137 -12.35 24.90 -9.65
N GLY A 138 -13.18 25.46 -10.53
CA GLY A 138 -14.62 25.11 -10.61
C GLY A 138 -14.93 23.59 -10.70
N ALA A 139 -14.06 22.82 -11.36
CA ALA A 139 -14.18 21.37 -11.51
C ALA A 139 -13.69 20.60 -10.27
N ALA A 140 -14.44 19.59 -9.85
CA ALA A 140 -14.02 18.65 -8.80
C ALA A 140 -12.70 17.99 -9.23
N PRO A 141 -11.65 17.98 -8.39
CA PRO A 141 -10.42 17.28 -8.73
C PRO A 141 -10.74 15.79 -8.94
N LYS A 142 -10.25 15.23 -10.04
CA LYS A 142 -10.51 13.82 -10.40
C LYS A 142 -9.54 12.91 -9.68
N ALA A 143 -10.05 11.88 -9.02
CA ALA A 143 -9.25 10.84 -8.38
C ALA A 143 -9.78 9.48 -8.77
N ASP A 144 -8.87 8.56 -9.08
CA ASP A 144 -9.19 7.16 -9.25
C ASP A 144 -8.54 6.41 -8.10
N VAL A 145 -9.36 5.69 -7.35
CA VAL A 145 -8.91 4.87 -6.23
C VAL A 145 -9.10 3.42 -6.60
N TYR A 146 -8.00 2.67 -6.69
CA TYR A 146 -8.03 1.25 -6.96
C TYR A 146 -7.83 0.49 -5.64
N LEU A 147 -8.76 -0.39 -5.31
CA LEU A 147 -8.68 -1.24 -4.12
C LEU A 147 -8.10 -2.60 -4.53
N LEU A 148 -6.99 -2.97 -3.93
CA LEU A 148 -6.30 -4.23 -4.19
C LEU A 148 -6.19 -5.04 -2.91
N ALA A 149 -6.71 -6.27 -2.91
CA ALA A 149 -6.54 -7.18 -1.78
C ALA A 149 -5.79 -8.44 -2.16
N ASP A 150 -4.88 -8.83 -1.27
CA ASP A 150 -4.47 -10.21 -1.11
C ASP A 150 -5.68 -11.07 -0.72
N THR A 151 -5.84 -12.21 -1.38
CA THR A 151 -6.92 -13.16 -1.10
C THR A 151 -6.41 -14.54 -0.75
N THR A 152 -5.20 -14.67 -0.23
CA THR A 152 -4.71 -15.96 0.30
C THR A 152 -5.29 -16.26 1.68
N GLY A 153 -5.04 -17.48 2.18
CA GLY A 153 -5.78 -18.03 3.33
C GLY A 153 -5.64 -17.23 4.63
N SER A 154 -4.52 -16.53 4.83
CA SER A 154 -4.26 -15.69 6.01
C SER A 154 -5.19 -14.48 6.09
N MET A 155 -5.61 -13.95 4.93
CA MET A 155 -6.34 -12.69 4.79
C MET A 155 -7.81 -12.74 5.19
N GLY A 156 -8.36 -13.90 5.57
CA GLY A 156 -9.78 -14.09 5.90
C GLY A 156 -10.36 -13.00 6.81
N PRO A 157 -9.81 -12.80 8.02
CA PRO A 157 -10.28 -11.76 8.95
C PRO A 157 -10.17 -10.34 8.39
N VAL A 158 -9.12 -10.05 7.61
CA VAL A 158 -8.89 -8.72 7.01
C VAL A 158 -9.91 -8.45 5.91
N ILE A 159 -10.17 -9.43 5.04
CA ILE A 159 -11.18 -9.32 3.99
C ILE A 159 -12.57 -9.12 4.58
N ASP A 160 -12.93 -9.85 5.63
CA ASP A 160 -14.22 -9.68 6.31
C ASP A 160 -14.36 -8.27 6.90
N ALA A 161 -13.29 -7.74 7.49
CA ALA A 161 -13.25 -6.36 7.99
C ALA A 161 -13.41 -5.33 6.87
N VAL A 162 -12.71 -5.52 5.73
CA VAL A 162 -12.81 -4.65 4.57
C VAL A 162 -14.24 -4.68 4.00
N LYS A 163 -14.85 -5.85 3.86
CA LYS A 163 -16.25 -5.99 3.40
C LYS A 163 -17.23 -5.28 4.33
N LEU A 164 -17.01 -5.34 5.64
CA LEU A 164 -17.85 -4.65 6.62
C LEU A 164 -17.70 -3.12 6.52
N GLY A 165 -16.48 -2.62 6.33
CA GLY A 165 -16.16 -1.19 6.31
C GLY A 165 -16.28 -0.51 4.94
N ILE A 166 -16.34 -1.26 3.84
CA ILE A 166 -16.16 -0.70 2.50
C ILE A 166 -17.16 0.40 2.16
N THR A 167 -18.43 0.20 2.50
CA THR A 167 -19.50 1.20 2.25
C THR A 167 -19.18 2.53 2.92
N ALA A 168 -18.55 2.49 4.10
CA ALA A 168 -18.19 3.65 4.87
C ALA A 168 -17.02 4.41 4.21
N ILE A 169 -16.07 3.70 3.59
CA ILE A 169 -14.95 4.28 2.82
C ILE A 169 -15.46 4.93 1.53
N VAL A 170 -16.23 4.19 0.73
CA VAL A 170 -16.61 4.64 -0.63
C VAL A 170 -17.73 5.67 -0.65
N SER A 171 -18.43 5.83 0.47
CA SER A 171 -19.53 6.79 0.65
C SER A 171 -19.19 7.90 1.64
N ASP A 172 -17.91 8.08 1.99
CA ASP A 172 -17.48 9.12 2.92
C ASP A 172 -17.88 10.52 2.39
N PRO A 173 -18.67 11.31 3.14
CA PRO A 173 -19.10 12.64 2.71
C PRO A 173 -17.96 13.62 2.42
N SER A 174 -16.77 13.41 3.00
CA SER A 174 -15.58 14.22 2.71
C SER A 174 -15.10 14.09 1.27
N LEU A 175 -15.51 13.01 0.57
CA LEU A 175 -15.16 12.79 -0.82
C LEU A 175 -16.06 13.54 -1.81
N ALA A 176 -17.15 14.18 -1.35
CA ALA A 176 -18.13 14.83 -2.22
C ALA A 176 -17.58 15.98 -3.10
N PHE A 177 -16.39 16.50 -2.80
CA PHE A 177 -15.72 17.57 -3.58
C PHE A 177 -14.84 17.03 -4.71
N TYR A 178 -14.67 15.72 -4.78
CA TYR A 178 -13.82 15.04 -5.76
C TYR A 178 -14.68 14.25 -6.75
N ASP A 179 -14.24 14.21 -8.00
CA ASP A 179 -14.76 13.27 -8.98
C ASP A 179 -14.04 11.94 -8.77
N VAL A 180 -14.51 11.15 -7.80
CA VAL A 180 -13.92 9.86 -7.43
C VAL A 180 -14.50 8.73 -8.27
N ALA A 181 -13.63 7.93 -8.87
CA ALA A 181 -13.97 6.64 -9.44
C ALA A 181 -13.23 5.52 -8.71
N TRP A 182 -13.90 4.38 -8.59
CA TRP A 182 -13.43 3.25 -7.80
C TRP A 182 -13.13 2.08 -8.72
N GLY A 183 -11.92 1.55 -8.62
CA GLY A 183 -11.50 0.29 -9.21
C GLY A 183 -11.32 -0.78 -8.13
N ALA A 184 -11.35 -2.04 -8.53
CA ALA A 184 -11.12 -3.16 -7.64
C ALA A 184 -10.41 -4.30 -8.35
N GLY A 185 -9.53 -4.97 -7.62
CA GLY A 185 -8.97 -6.25 -8.00
C GLY A 185 -8.45 -7.00 -6.79
N ASN A 186 -8.04 -8.22 -7.02
CA ASN A 186 -7.39 -9.02 -6.00
C ASN A 186 -6.26 -9.82 -6.59
N TYR A 187 -5.35 -10.26 -5.73
CA TYR A 187 -4.23 -11.13 -6.12
C TYR A 187 -4.17 -12.33 -5.18
N LYS A 188 -3.41 -13.31 -5.64
CA LYS A 188 -3.00 -14.51 -4.90
C LYS A 188 -1.53 -14.74 -5.22
N ASP A 189 -1.10 -15.99 -5.22
CA ASP A 189 0.19 -16.39 -5.71
C ASP A 189 0.16 -16.85 -7.18
N PHE A 190 1.33 -17.08 -7.76
CA PHE A 190 1.49 -17.57 -9.13
C PHE A 190 0.82 -18.94 -9.33
N PRO A 191 0.34 -19.22 -10.57
CA PRO A 191 -0.46 -20.41 -10.81
C PRO A 191 0.28 -21.72 -10.50
N GLY A 192 -0.22 -22.44 -9.50
CA GLY A 192 0.30 -23.74 -9.03
C GLY A 192 -0.76 -24.83 -8.92
N GLY A 193 -1.99 -24.59 -9.38
CA GLY A 193 -3.12 -25.53 -9.29
C GLY A 193 -4.41 -24.87 -8.80
N GLU A 194 -5.35 -25.66 -8.30
CA GLU A 194 -6.68 -25.19 -7.83
C GLU A 194 -6.59 -24.11 -6.74
N PHE A 195 -5.54 -24.14 -5.92
CA PHE A 195 -5.34 -23.21 -4.81
C PHE A 195 -4.88 -21.81 -5.23
N ASN A 196 -4.24 -21.69 -6.41
CA ASN A 196 -3.73 -20.43 -6.95
C ASN A 196 -4.19 -20.30 -8.42
N PRO A 197 -5.46 -19.95 -8.69
CA PRO A 197 -6.00 -19.93 -10.05
C PRO A 197 -5.47 -18.77 -10.91
N TYR A 198 -4.98 -17.69 -10.30
CA TYR A 198 -4.45 -16.52 -10.98
C TYR A 198 -3.53 -15.71 -10.05
N PRO A 199 -2.48 -15.06 -10.58
CA PRO A 199 -1.63 -14.16 -9.80
C PRO A 199 -2.29 -12.80 -9.57
N PHE A 200 -3.15 -12.32 -10.48
CA PHE A 200 -3.91 -11.08 -10.35
C PHE A 200 -5.21 -11.16 -11.13
N GLY A 201 -6.30 -10.71 -10.50
CA GLY A 201 -7.62 -10.56 -11.10
C GLY A 201 -8.05 -9.09 -11.09
N HIS A 202 -7.99 -8.44 -12.25
CA HIS A 202 -8.65 -7.16 -12.47
C HIS A 202 -10.17 -7.36 -12.53
N GLN A 203 -10.92 -6.83 -11.56
CA GLN A 203 -12.37 -7.08 -11.43
C GLN A 203 -13.21 -5.88 -11.86
N LEU A 204 -12.73 -4.67 -11.61
CA LEU A 204 -13.44 -3.44 -11.91
C LEU A 204 -12.46 -2.32 -12.28
N ALA A 205 -12.60 -1.82 -13.51
CA ALA A 205 -11.96 -0.58 -13.94
C ALA A 205 -12.54 0.63 -13.18
N PRO A 206 -11.75 1.68 -12.87
CA PRO A 206 -12.20 2.88 -12.18
C PRO A 206 -13.52 3.42 -12.74
N THR A 207 -14.59 3.22 -11.98
CA THR A 207 -15.95 3.62 -12.35
C THR A 207 -16.54 4.53 -11.27
N PRO A 208 -17.23 5.64 -11.64
CA PRO A 208 -17.90 6.49 -10.66
C PRO A 208 -18.99 5.74 -9.88
N GLY A 209 -19.11 6.07 -8.60
CA GLY A 209 -20.14 5.52 -7.70
C GLY A 209 -19.70 4.28 -6.93
N ALA A 210 -20.38 4.06 -5.80
CA ALA A 210 -19.99 3.04 -4.80
C ALA A 210 -20.48 1.62 -5.13
N ALA A 211 -21.58 1.47 -5.86
CA ALA A 211 -22.27 0.19 -5.98
C ALA A 211 -21.41 -0.91 -6.63
N ALA A 212 -20.74 -0.59 -7.74
CA ALA A 212 -19.92 -1.55 -8.48
C ALA A 212 -18.70 -2.01 -7.67
N VAL A 213 -18.00 -1.08 -7.00
CA VAL A 213 -16.83 -1.42 -6.18
C VAL A 213 -17.23 -2.21 -4.94
N THR A 214 -18.33 -1.86 -4.26
CA THR A 214 -18.83 -2.62 -3.11
C THR A 214 -19.21 -4.05 -3.51
N ALA A 215 -19.82 -4.23 -4.68
CA ALA A 215 -20.14 -5.55 -5.22
C ALA A 215 -18.87 -6.35 -5.53
N ALA A 216 -17.87 -5.73 -6.18
CA ALA A 216 -16.59 -6.37 -6.48
C ALA A 216 -15.86 -6.81 -5.20
N VAL A 217 -15.72 -5.92 -4.21
CA VAL A 217 -15.08 -6.22 -2.91
C VAL A 217 -15.80 -7.33 -2.16
N SER A 218 -17.13 -7.39 -2.25
CA SER A 218 -17.94 -8.41 -1.59
C SER A 218 -17.67 -9.83 -2.13
N THR A 219 -17.12 -9.96 -3.34
CA THR A 219 -16.73 -11.26 -3.94
C THR A 219 -15.39 -11.81 -3.43
N TRP A 220 -14.56 -11.00 -2.77
CA TRP A 220 -13.24 -11.45 -2.30
C TRP A 220 -13.36 -12.59 -1.31
N ALA A 221 -12.55 -13.63 -1.45
CA ALA A 221 -12.57 -14.78 -0.57
C ALA A 221 -11.15 -15.31 -0.33
N ALA A 222 -10.79 -15.44 0.95
CA ALA A 222 -9.49 -15.94 1.38
C ALA A 222 -9.37 -17.45 1.13
N PHE A 223 -8.43 -17.85 0.28
CA PHE A 223 -7.99 -19.23 0.09
C PHE A 223 -6.67 -19.28 -0.70
N GLY A 224 -5.89 -20.36 -0.55
CA GLY A 224 -4.61 -20.51 -1.25
C GLY A 224 -3.42 -19.92 -0.49
N GLY A 225 -2.30 -19.67 -1.20
CA GLY A 225 -1.03 -19.19 -0.61
C GLY A 225 -0.14 -20.32 -0.08
N LEU A 226 0.20 -21.29 -0.94
CA LEU A 226 0.91 -22.52 -0.54
C LEU A 226 2.29 -22.25 0.08
N ASP A 227 3.01 -21.25 -0.41
CA ASP A 227 4.20 -20.68 0.21
C ASP A 227 3.92 -19.28 0.76
N THR A 228 4.86 -18.76 1.56
CA THR A 228 4.64 -17.49 2.27
C THR A 228 4.68 -16.25 1.38
N PRO A 229 5.56 -16.12 0.36
CA PRO A 229 5.53 -14.95 -0.52
C PRO A 229 4.35 -15.01 -1.50
N GLU A 230 3.78 -13.86 -1.83
CA GLU A 230 2.57 -13.76 -2.66
C GLU A 230 2.82 -12.97 -3.97
N GLY A 231 1.80 -12.87 -4.82
CA GLY A 231 1.89 -12.28 -6.17
C GLY A 231 1.74 -10.75 -6.26
N GLN A 232 1.86 -10.00 -5.15
CA GLN A 232 1.55 -8.55 -5.17
C GLN A 232 2.39 -7.77 -6.16
N LEU A 233 3.69 -8.06 -6.32
CA LEU A 233 4.54 -7.25 -7.21
C LEU A 233 4.09 -7.38 -8.67
N TYR A 234 3.59 -8.56 -9.06
CA TYR A 234 2.95 -8.74 -10.36
C TYR A 234 1.67 -7.89 -10.47
N ALA A 235 0.81 -7.89 -9.44
CA ALA A 235 -0.42 -7.11 -9.42
C ALA A 235 -0.15 -5.60 -9.47
N LEU A 236 0.77 -5.10 -8.63
CA LEU A 236 1.20 -3.70 -8.57
C LEU A 236 1.77 -3.24 -9.91
N HIS A 237 2.65 -4.03 -10.50
CA HIS A 237 3.20 -3.77 -11.83
C HIS A 237 2.10 -3.70 -12.90
N THR A 238 1.19 -4.68 -12.91
CA THR A 238 0.08 -4.74 -13.88
C THR A 238 -0.84 -3.52 -13.72
N ILE A 239 -1.21 -3.16 -12.49
CA ILE A 239 -2.04 -1.98 -12.18
C ILE A 239 -1.38 -0.69 -12.68
N ALA A 240 -0.06 -0.59 -12.57
CA ALA A 240 0.70 0.60 -12.96
C ALA A 240 0.88 0.73 -14.48
N THR A 241 0.96 -0.39 -15.20
CA THR A 241 1.44 -0.41 -16.60
C THR A 241 0.40 -0.85 -17.63
N ASP A 242 -0.57 -1.67 -17.25
CA ASP A 242 -1.56 -2.21 -18.19
C ASP A 242 -2.65 -1.16 -18.48
N PRO A 243 -2.82 -0.70 -19.74
CA PRO A 243 -3.89 0.23 -20.10
C PRO A 243 -5.29 -0.34 -19.86
N ALA A 244 -5.46 -1.67 -19.80
CA ALA A 244 -6.74 -2.32 -19.51
C ALA A 244 -7.27 -2.01 -18.10
N ILE A 245 -6.41 -1.56 -17.18
CA ILE A 245 -6.81 -1.09 -15.84
C ILE A 245 -7.80 0.07 -15.93
N GLY A 246 -7.71 0.87 -17.01
CA GLY A 246 -8.72 1.89 -17.31
C GLY A 246 -8.65 3.12 -16.44
N TRP A 247 -7.46 3.51 -15.97
CA TRP A 247 -7.25 4.81 -15.31
C TRP A 247 -7.80 5.95 -16.19
N ARG A 248 -8.69 6.78 -15.63
CA ARG A 248 -9.26 7.92 -16.34
C ARG A 248 -8.15 8.94 -16.64
N PRO A 249 -8.21 9.63 -17.79
CA PRO A 249 -7.28 10.70 -18.08
C PRO A 249 -7.39 11.81 -17.02
N ASP A 250 -6.24 12.37 -16.68
CA ASP A 250 -6.06 13.47 -15.71
C ASP A 250 -6.52 13.16 -14.27
N SER A 251 -6.74 11.88 -13.93
CA SER A 251 -7.02 11.48 -12.56
C SER A 251 -5.76 11.40 -11.72
N ARG A 252 -5.86 11.73 -10.44
CA ARG A 252 -4.89 11.27 -9.45
C ARG A 252 -5.11 9.78 -9.25
N ARG A 253 -4.08 8.97 -9.54
CA ARG A 253 -4.10 7.52 -9.34
C ARG A 253 -3.69 7.19 -7.91
N ILE A 254 -4.56 6.51 -7.18
CA ILE A 254 -4.37 6.12 -5.79
C ILE A 254 -4.61 4.61 -5.73
N LEU A 255 -3.66 3.88 -5.15
CA LEU A 255 -3.81 2.46 -4.86
C LEU A 255 -3.93 2.29 -3.35
N VAL A 256 -4.97 1.60 -2.91
CA VAL A 256 -5.12 1.14 -1.53
C VAL A 256 -4.93 -0.36 -1.55
N TRP A 257 -3.85 -0.83 -0.91
CA TRP A 257 -3.44 -2.22 -0.94
C TRP A 257 -3.58 -2.84 0.45
N PHE A 258 -4.25 -4.00 0.50
CA PHE A 258 -4.40 -4.84 1.68
C PHE A 258 -3.62 -6.14 1.47
N GLY A 259 -2.60 -6.42 2.27
CA GLY A 259 -1.81 -7.66 2.24
C GLY A 259 -1.05 -7.86 3.54
N ASP A 260 -0.71 -9.11 3.88
CA ASP A 260 -0.07 -9.47 5.15
C ASP A 260 1.21 -10.31 5.00
N ALA A 261 1.64 -10.56 3.76
CA ALA A 261 2.81 -11.36 3.44
C ALA A 261 3.80 -10.63 2.49
N PRO A 262 5.09 -11.02 2.47
CA PRO A 262 6.07 -10.53 1.48
C PRO A 262 5.69 -10.90 0.05
N GLY A 263 6.31 -10.26 -0.93
CA GLY A 263 6.05 -10.53 -2.34
C GLY A 263 7.13 -11.38 -2.96
N HIS A 264 6.79 -12.19 -3.94
CA HIS A 264 7.79 -12.85 -4.78
C HIS A 264 8.68 -11.81 -5.46
N ASP A 265 9.97 -11.78 -5.07
CA ASP A 265 10.99 -10.88 -5.59
C ASP A 265 12.26 -11.69 -5.98
N PRO A 266 12.69 -11.68 -7.26
CA PRO A 266 12.04 -11.06 -8.42
C PRO A 266 10.80 -11.82 -8.91
N VAL A 267 9.86 -11.09 -9.52
CA VAL A 267 8.89 -11.67 -10.47
C VAL A 267 9.56 -11.76 -11.84
N CYS A 268 9.69 -12.98 -12.37
CA CYS A 268 10.36 -13.20 -13.65
C CYS A 268 9.66 -12.46 -14.80
N ALA A 269 10.44 -11.83 -15.69
CA ALA A 269 9.94 -11.20 -16.92
C ALA A 269 9.07 -12.15 -17.77
N ALA A 270 9.43 -13.43 -17.78
CA ALA A 270 8.68 -14.48 -18.48
C ALA A 270 7.26 -14.68 -17.94
N ILE A 271 7.01 -14.31 -16.68
CA ILE A 271 5.68 -14.36 -16.05
C ILE A 271 4.99 -13.01 -16.17
N SER A 272 5.68 -11.90 -15.86
CA SER A 272 5.11 -10.54 -15.88
C SER A 272 4.84 -9.99 -17.28
N GLY A 273 5.52 -10.51 -18.31
CA GLY A 273 5.52 -9.90 -19.65
C GLY A 273 6.27 -8.57 -19.72
N ALA A 274 6.94 -8.15 -18.64
CA ALA A 274 7.73 -6.93 -18.58
C ALA A 274 9.04 -7.06 -19.35
N ALA A 275 9.67 -5.92 -19.68
CA ALA A 275 10.97 -5.89 -20.37
C ALA A 275 12.14 -6.45 -19.54
N GLY A 276 11.93 -6.66 -18.24
CA GLY A 276 12.88 -7.25 -17.29
C GLY A 276 12.15 -7.75 -16.05
N ASP A 277 12.89 -8.41 -15.15
CA ASP A 277 12.35 -8.92 -13.90
C ASP A 277 11.81 -7.76 -13.03
N VAL A 278 10.63 -7.93 -12.44
CA VAL A 278 10.06 -6.95 -11.50
C VAL A 278 10.65 -7.23 -10.12
N THR A 279 11.23 -6.21 -9.49
CA THR A 279 11.86 -6.30 -8.17
C THR A 279 11.37 -5.20 -7.25
N ASP A 280 11.47 -5.40 -5.93
CA ASP A 280 11.16 -4.37 -4.92
C ASP A 280 11.99 -3.08 -5.13
N GLY A 281 13.17 -3.20 -5.77
CA GLY A 281 14.04 -2.09 -6.10
C GLY A 281 13.59 -1.24 -7.30
N ALA A 282 12.78 -1.80 -8.20
CA ALA A 282 12.26 -1.09 -9.37
C ALA A 282 11.02 -0.23 -9.04
N GLU A 283 10.32 -0.53 -7.93
CA GLU A 283 9.10 0.18 -7.52
C GLU A 283 9.36 1.43 -6.65
N ARG A 284 10.60 1.67 -6.22
CA ARG A 284 11.00 2.95 -5.60
C ARG A 284 11.27 4.01 -6.67
N LEU A 285 10.29 4.88 -6.90
CA LEU A 285 10.53 6.18 -7.54
C LEU A 285 11.62 6.94 -6.74
N ASP A 286 12.76 7.09 -7.40
CA ASP A 286 13.95 7.89 -7.01
C ASP A 286 14.79 7.36 -5.84
N ARG A 287 15.61 6.31 -6.09
CA ARG A 287 17.05 6.27 -5.76
C ARG A 287 17.65 4.94 -6.20
N ALA A 288 18.57 4.99 -7.16
CA ALA A 288 19.39 3.87 -7.58
C ALA A 288 20.25 3.33 -6.41
N VAL A 289 19.75 2.31 -5.72
CA VAL A 289 20.59 1.37 -4.98
C VAL A 289 20.55 0.08 -5.78
N ARG A 290 21.68 -0.24 -6.42
CA ARG A 290 21.86 -1.52 -7.09
C ARG A 290 21.78 -2.63 -6.04
N GLY A 291 20.59 -3.17 -5.85
CA GLY A 291 20.39 -4.46 -5.19
C GLY A 291 21.10 -5.54 -6.01
N VAL A 292 21.67 -6.52 -5.33
CA VAL A 292 22.38 -7.65 -5.94
C VAL A 292 21.46 -8.31 -6.98
N ASP A 293 21.81 -8.23 -8.26
CA ASP A 293 21.14 -8.92 -9.37
C ASP A 293 21.14 -10.44 -9.10
N ARG A 294 20.11 -10.94 -8.42
CA ARG A 294 19.83 -12.37 -8.33
C ARG A 294 18.97 -12.72 -9.54
N PRO A 295 19.46 -13.53 -10.50
CA PRO A 295 18.68 -13.85 -11.69
C PRO A 295 17.41 -14.61 -11.29
N CYS A 296 16.26 -14.21 -11.83
CA CYS A 296 15.00 -14.91 -11.57
C CYS A 296 15.11 -16.37 -12.03
N ARG A 297 14.96 -17.30 -11.09
CA ARG A 297 14.95 -18.73 -11.37
C ARG A 297 13.54 -19.25 -11.22
N LEU A 298 12.90 -19.55 -12.35
CA LEU A 298 11.75 -20.44 -12.38
C LEU A 298 12.23 -21.79 -11.84
N ARG A 299 12.06 -22.06 -10.55
CA ARG A 299 12.31 -23.41 -10.03
C ARG A 299 11.21 -24.29 -10.60
N SER A 300 11.58 -25.12 -11.57
CA SER A 300 10.90 -26.37 -11.85
C SER A 300 11.13 -27.32 -10.66
N ALA A 301 10.50 -27.03 -9.52
CA ALA A 301 10.33 -28.03 -8.47
C ALA A 301 9.00 -28.76 -8.74
N PRO A 302 8.92 -30.08 -8.53
CA PRO A 302 7.63 -30.75 -8.56
C PRO A 302 6.82 -30.24 -7.37
N TRP A 303 5.75 -29.52 -7.71
CA TRP A 303 4.74 -28.94 -6.83
C TRP A 303 3.96 -30.01 -6.07
#